data_AF-A0A7D9HL33-F1
#
_entry.id   AF-A0A7D9HL33-F1
#
_cell.length_a   1.000
_cell.length_b   1.000
_cell.length_c   1.000
_cell.angle_alpha   90.00
_cell.angle_beta   90.00
_cell.angle_gamma   90.00
#
_symmetry.space_group_name_H-M   'P 1'
#
loop_
_entity.id
_entity.type
_entity.pdbx_description
1 polymer ?
#
loop_
_entity_poly.entity_id
_entity_poly.type
_entity_poly.pdbx_seq_one_letter_code
_entity_poly.pdbx_strand_id
1 'polypeptide(L)'
;MSSFNLEALTVLVRRNVFKRMSSTEDLVLFHGGCHCGKIRFQVSTTPVVDVYNCNCSICRKKQNLHFVVPDDSFKLLQGEDNLTCYTFNQHKAKHLFCKTCGVQSFYKPRSNPNGYGVMPHCIDEDGPVLETNVKYFDGKNWEKSIVNSDILAKSEKR
;
A
#
# COMPACT_ATOMS: atom_id res chain seq x y z
N MET A 1 -8.79 47.73 47.24
CA MET A 1 -8.05 46.51 46.88
C MET A 1 -8.96 45.68 45.97
N SER A 2 -9.26 46.20 44.79
CA SER A 2 -8.54 45.96 43.52
C SER A 2 -8.82 44.57 42.94
N SER A 3 -9.92 44.52 42.19
CA SER A 3 -10.07 43.87 40.88
C SER A 3 -9.50 42.45 40.71
N PHE A 4 -10.41 41.47 40.66
CA PHE A 4 -10.17 40.18 40.01
C PHE A 4 -9.84 40.41 38.54
N ASN A 5 -8.64 40.04 38.12
CA ASN A 5 -8.17 40.18 36.74
C ASN A 5 -8.38 38.83 36.01
N LEU A 6 -9.22 38.85 34.99
CA LEU A 6 -9.70 37.70 34.21
C LEU A 6 -8.79 37.43 32.99
N GLU A 7 -7.46 37.34 33.19
CA GLU A 7 -6.46 37.33 32.10
C GLU A 7 -5.34 36.27 32.26
N ALA A 8 -5.45 35.30 33.17
CA ALA A 8 -4.40 34.30 33.40
C ALA A 8 -4.80 32.86 33.03
N LEU A 9 -5.82 32.69 32.18
CA LEU A 9 -6.35 31.37 31.80
C LEU A 9 -5.79 30.81 30.48
N THR A 10 -4.85 31.49 29.83
CA THR A 10 -4.45 31.15 28.44
C THR A 10 -3.03 30.60 28.27
N VAL A 11 -2.22 30.43 29.33
CA VAL A 11 -0.78 30.12 29.14
C VAL A 11 -0.30 28.79 29.74
N LEU A 12 -1.11 28.04 30.49
CA LEU A 12 -0.67 26.78 31.12
C LEU A 12 -1.26 25.48 30.55
N VAL A 13 -1.69 25.47 29.28
CA VAL A 13 -1.94 24.22 28.52
C VAL A 13 -0.75 23.91 27.60
N ARG A 14 0.47 24.14 28.09
CA ARG A 14 1.73 23.80 27.41
C ARG A 14 2.67 23.10 28.38
N ARG A 15 2.34 21.84 28.72
CA ARG A 15 3.26 20.78 29.13
C ARG A 15 2.42 19.56 29.49
N ASN A 16 2.68 18.44 28.81
CA ASN A 16 2.11 17.10 29.03
C ASN A 16 0.98 16.63 28.10
N VAL A 17 1.19 16.76 26.79
CA VAL A 17 0.61 15.83 25.81
C VAL A 17 1.76 15.23 24.98
N PHE A 18 2.65 14.47 25.62
CA PHE A 18 3.71 13.70 24.95
C PHE A 18 4.06 12.45 25.77
N LYS A 19 3.09 11.55 25.96
CA LYS A 19 3.37 10.12 26.16
C LYS A 19 2.09 9.28 26.08
N ARG A 20 1.75 8.81 24.88
CA ARG A 20 1.20 7.46 24.62
C ARG A 20 1.24 7.21 23.12
N MET A 21 2.32 6.56 22.68
CA MET A 21 2.45 5.94 21.37
C MET A 21 1.48 4.75 21.30
N SER A 22 0.46 4.87 20.46
CA SER A 22 -0.38 3.77 19.96
C SER A 22 -1.00 4.26 18.65
N SER A 23 -0.18 4.35 17.60
CA SER A 23 -0.63 4.77 16.26
C SER A 23 -1.37 3.65 15.57
N THR A 24 -2.66 3.48 15.86
CA THR A 24 -3.59 2.96 14.85
C THR A 24 -3.73 4.05 13.81
N GLU A 25 -2.97 3.96 12.70
CA GLU A 25 -3.22 4.84 11.56
C GLU A 25 -4.66 4.60 11.09
N ASP A 26 -5.42 5.67 10.82
CA ASP A 26 -6.81 5.56 10.37
C ASP A 26 -6.85 4.84 9.01
N LEU A 27 -7.19 3.55 9.05
CA LEU A 27 -7.32 2.73 7.86
C LEU A 27 -8.63 3.07 7.14
N VAL A 28 -8.53 3.29 5.84
CA VAL A 28 -9.64 3.54 4.93
C VAL A 28 -9.81 2.32 4.04
N LEU A 29 -11.06 1.93 3.78
CA LEU A 29 -11.40 0.84 2.87
C LEU A 29 -11.53 1.38 1.44
N PHE A 30 -10.72 0.84 0.53
CA PHE A 30 -10.76 1.13 -0.90
C PHE A 30 -11.26 -0.09 -1.66
N HIS A 31 -11.92 0.15 -2.78
CA HIS A 31 -12.28 -0.88 -3.75
C HIS A 31 -11.44 -0.71 -5.02
N GLY A 32 -11.28 -1.79 -5.75
CA GLY A 32 -10.56 -1.76 -7.01
C GLY A 32 -10.76 -3.03 -7.81
N GLY A 33 -10.15 -3.06 -8.98
CA GLY A 33 -10.27 -4.20 -9.86
C GLY A 33 -9.45 -4.09 -11.14
N CYS A 34 -9.63 -5.08 -12.00
CA CYS A 34 -9.12 -5.00 -13.37
C CYS A 34 -10.05 -4.16 -14.25
N HIS A 35 -9.56 -3.69 -15.39
CA HIS A 35 -10.32 -2.86 -16.33
C HIS A 35 -11.70 -3.43 -16.73
N CYS A 36 -11.80 -4.75 -16.99
CA CYS A 36 -13.06 -5.34 -17.45
C CYS A 36 -14.02 -5.72 -16.31
N GLY A 37 -13.74 -5.31 -15.07
CA GLY A 37 -14.59 -5.57 -13.90
C GLY A 37 -14.66 -7.02 -13.41
N LYS A 38 -14.10 -8.00 -14.14
CA LYS A 38 -14.16 -9.42 -13.76
C LYS A 38 -13.39 -9.77 -12.50
N ILE A 39 -12.35 -9.01 -12.18
CA ILE A 39 -11.58 -9.11 -10.93
C ILE A 39 -11.91 -7.90 -10.09
N ARG A 40 -12.40 -8.12 -8.87
CA ARG A 40 -12.75 -7.08 -7.90
C ARG A 40 -12.13 -7.42 -6.54
N PHE A 41 -11.60 -6.43 -5.85
CA PHE A 41 -11.03 -6.59 -4.52
C PHE A 41 -11.37 -5.39 -3.64
N GLN A 42 -11.14 -5.55 -2.33
CA GLN A 42 -11.08 -4.46 -1.38
C GLN A 42 -9.71 -4.46 -0.68
N VAL A 43 -9.24 -3.28 -0.29
CA VAL A 43 -7.98 -3.09 0.43
C VAL A 43 -8.14 -2.03 1.51
N SER A 44 -7.66 -2.32 2.72
CA SER A 44 -7.62 -1.39 3.84
C SER A 44 -6.20 -0.83 4.01
N THR A 45 -6.04 0.48 3.84
CA THR A 45 -4.75 1.17 3.94
C THR A 45 -4.94 2.60 4.42
N THR A 46 -3.85 3.28 4.77
CA THR A 46 -3.87 4.74 4.97
C THR A 46 -4.25 5.48 3.69
N PRO A 47 -4.85 6.68 3.79
CA PRO A 47 -5.21 7.49 2.63
C PRO A 47 -3.99 7.98 1.82
N VAL A 48 -2.80 7.97 2.42
CA VAL A 48 -1.53 8.29 1.75
C VAL A 48 -0.64 7.05 1.77
N VAL A 49 -0.14 6.60 0.62
CA VAL A 49 0.71 5.40 0.50
C VAL A 49 2.02 5.65 -0.23
N ASP A 50 3.05 4.91 0.16
CA ASP A 50 4.29 4.81 -0.61
C ASP A 50 4.12 3.85 -1.78
N VAL A 51 4.34 4.34 -3.00
CA VAL A 51 4.26 3.55 -4.23
C VAL A 51 5.66 3.32 -4.78
N TYR A 52 6.05 2.06 -4.92
CA TYR A 52 7.38 1.68 -5.37
C TYR A 52 7.47 1.54 -6.88
N ASN A 53 8.35 2.34 -7.49
CA ASN A 53 8.73 2.28 -8.89
C ASN A 53 10.04 1.48 -9.05
N CYS A 54 9.91 0.20 -9.38
CA CYS A 54 11.03 -0.72 -9.48
C CYS A 54 11.58 -0.83 -10.91
N ASN A 55 12.91 -0.75 -11.06
CA ASN A 55 13.59 -0.79 -12.36
C ASN A 55 13.97 -2.20 -12.86
N CYS A 56 13.55 -3.28 -12.18
CA CYS A 56 13.89 -4.65 -12.60
C CYS A 56 13.23 -4.99 -13.95
N SER A 57 13.72 -6.04 -14.63
CA SER A 57 13.34 -6.36 -16.01
C SER A 57 11.83 -6.48 -16.23
N ILE A 58 11.12 -7.16 -15.32
CA ILE A 58 9.66 -7.32 -15.41
C ILE A 58 8.91 -6.05 -15.02
N CYS A 59 9.31 -5.36 -13.94
CA CYS A 59 8.63 -4.16 -13.45
C CYS A 59 8.73 -3.03 -14.46
N ARG A 60 9.88 -2.87 -15.12
CA ARG A 60 10.07 -1.90 -16.20
C ARG A 60 9.17 -2.18 -17.40
N LYS A 61 9.02 -3.44 -17.81
CA LYS A 61 8.13 -3.83 -18.93
C LYS A 61 6.66 -3.63 -18.60
N LYS A 62 6.26 -3.80 -17.34
CA LYS A 62 4.89 -3.64 -16.86
C LYS A 62 4.53 -2.21 -16.44
N GLN A 63 5.51 -1.32 -16.32
CA GLN A 63 5.33 -0.03 -15.63
C GLN A 63 4.73 -0.23 -14.22
N ASN A 64 5.31 -1.18 -13.47
CA ASN A 64 4.74 -1.72 -12.24
C ASN A 64 4.94 -0.78 -11.04
N LEU A 65 4.05 0.20 -10.90
CA LEU A 65 3.86 1.02 -9.70
C LEU A 65 2.94 0.29 -8.72
N HIS A 66 3.37 0.08 -7.48
CA HIS A 66 2.56 -0.59 -6.47
C HIS A 66 2.89 -0.14 -5.04
N PHE A 67 1.89 -0.14 -4.17
CA PHE A 67 2.08 -0.11 -2.72
C PHE A 67 1.86 -1.51 -2.14
N VAL A 68 2.33 -1.77 -0.93
CA VAL A 68 2.22 -3.08 -0.27
C VAL A 68 1.32 -2.96 0.96
N VAL A 69 0.43 -3.93 1.12
CA VAL A 69 -0.41 -4.13 2.31
C VAL A 69 -0.23 -5.55 2.88
N PRO A 70 -0.42 -5.76 4.19
CA PRO A 70 -0.47 -7.10 4.76
C PRO A 70 -1.68 -7.89 4.26
N ASP A 71 -1.63 -9.22 4.38
CA ASP A 71 -2.67 -10.11 3.85
C ASP A 71 -4.06 -9.91 4.48
N ASP A 72 -4.13 -9.49 5.75
CA ASP A 72 -5.39 -9.19 6.45
C ASP A 72 -6.02 -7.85 6.01
N SER A 73 -5.24 -6.96 5.39
CA SER A 73 -5.71 -5.73 4.76
C SER A 73 -6.23 -5.93 3.34
N PHE A 74 -6.18 -7.12 2.75
CA PHE A 74 -6.61 -7.36 1.36
C PHE A 74 -7.65 -8.48 1.28
N LYS A 75 -8.67 -8.29 0.46
CA LYS A 75 -9.65 -9.34 0.17
C LYS A 75 -10.06 -9.32 -1.30
N LEU A 76 -9.87 -10.46 -1.97
CA LEU A 76 -10.44 -10.71 -3.30
C LEU A 76 -11.96 -10.91 -3.14
N LEU A 77 -12.75 -10.14 -3.90
CA LEU A 77 -14.20 -10.19 -3.87
C LEU A 77 -14.76 -11.03 -5.03
N GLN A 78 -14.10 -11.00 -6.19
CA GLN A 78 -14.53 -11.69 -7.40
C GLN A 78 -13.36 -11.98 -8.33
N GLY A 79 -13.47 -13.03 -9.14
CA GLY A 79 -12.65 -13.24 -10.33
C GLY A 79 -11.44 -14.14 -10.14
N GLU A 80 -11.44 -14.98 -9.10
CA GLU A 80 -10.37 -15.96 -8.84
C GLU A 80 -10.12 -16.88 -10.05
N ASP A 81 -11.19 -17.36 -10.67
CA ASP A 81 -11.17 -18.18 -11.88
C ASP A 81 -10.67 -17.42 -13.12
N ASN A 82 -10.67 -16.09 -13.08
CA ASN A 82 -10.25 -15.21 -14.16
C ASN A 82 -8.83 -14.64 -13.97
N LEU A 83 -8.14 -15.03 -12.88
CA LEU A 83 -6.74 -14.73 -12.66
C LEU A 83 -5.82 -15.69 -13.43
N THR A 84 -4.73 -15.15 -13.96
CA THR A 84 -3.59 -15.91 -14.48
C THR A 84 -2.35 -15.56 -13.69
N CYS A 85 -1.58 -16.58 -13.32
CA CYS A 85 -0.32 -16.42 -12.60
C CYS A 85 0.87 -16.59 -13.53
N TYR A 86 1.75 -15.59 -13.55
CA TYR A 86 3.09 -15.70 -14.13
C TYR A 86 4.14 -15.61 -13.03
N THR A 87 5.13 -16.50 -13.08
CA THR A 87 6.25 -16.52 -12.13
C THR A 87 7.52 -16.97 -12.85
N PHE A 88 8.67 -16.49 -12.39
CA PHE A 88 9.96 -16.75 -13.03
C PHE A 88 11.10 -16.65 -12.01
N ASN A 89 12.33 -16.99 -12.42
CA ASN A 89 13.53 -16.95 -11.59
C ASN A 89 13.37 -17.83 -10.32
N GLN A 90 13.32 -17.24 -9.13
CA GLN A 90 13.13 -17.99 -7.87
C GLN A 90 11.68 -18.43 -7.64
N HIS A 91 10.77 -18.10 -8.56
CA HIS A 91 9.33 -18.39 -8.48
C HIS A 91 8.60 -17.85 -7.23
N LYS A 92 9.22 -16.89 -6.52
CA LYS A 92 8.71 -16.27 -5.29
C LYS A 92 7.61 -15.26 -5.56
N ALA A 93 7.84 -14.32 -6.49
CA ALA A 93 6.80 -13.38 -6.90
C ALA A 93 5.73 -14.12 -7.72
N LYS A 94 4.45 -13.88 -7.41
CA LYS A 94 3.32 -14.35 -8.20
C LYS A 94 2.68 -13.15 -8.87
N HIS A 95 2.96 -12.97 -10.16
CA HIS A 95 2.34 -11.89 -10.94
C HIS A 95 0.95 -12.33 -11.39
N LEU A 96 -0.09 -11.70 -10.84
CA LEU A 96 -1.49 -12.10 -11.00
C LEU A 96 -2.22 -11.11 -11.89
N PHE A 97 -2.68 -11.52 -13.07
CA PHE A 97 -3.34 -10.62 -14.01
C PHE A 97 -4.62 -11.21 -14.58
N CYS A 98 -5.51 -10.33 -15.03
CA CYS A 98 -6.77 -10.70 -15.66
C CYS A 98 -6.51 -11.44 -16.97
N LYS A 99 -6.98 -12.68 -17.11
CA LYS A 99 -6.88 -13.41 -18.40
C LYS A 99 -7.77 -12.83 -19.50
N THR A 100 -8.74 -12.00 -19.13
CA THR A 100 -9.64 -11.34 -20.09
C THR A 100 -9.07 -10.01 -20.61
N CYS A 101 -8.56 -9.13 -19.75
CA CYS A 101 -8.10 -7.79 -20.16
C CYS A 101 -6.59 -7.52 -19.97
N GLY A 102 -5.83 -8.48 -19.45
CA GLY A 102 -4.38 -8.36 -19.24
C GLY A 102 -3.94 -7.49 -18.05
N VAL A 103 -4.86 -6.74 -17.41
CA VAL A 103 -4.54 -5.86 -16.28
C VAL A 103 -4.09 -6.66 -15.06
N GLN A 104 -2.95 -6.27 -14.49
CA GLN A 104 -2.46 -6.74 -13.19
C GLN A 104 -2.90 -5.74 -12.13
N SER A 105 -4.02 -5.99 -11.45
CA SER A 105 -4.57 -5.05 -10.45
C SER A 105 -3.94 -5.23 -9.06
N PHE A 106 -3.42 -6.41 -8.78
CA PHE A 106 -2.60 -6.72 -7.61
C PHE A 106 -1.69 -7.91 -7.91
N TYR A 107 -0.73 -8.20 -7.04
CA TYR A 107 0.13 -9.38 -7.15
C TYR A 107 0.73 -9.76 -5.78
N LYS A 108 1.39 -10.92 -5.69
CA LYS A 108 2.20 -11.30 -4.51
C LYS A 108 3.68 -10.95 -4.76
N PRO A 109 4.25 -9.93 -4.09
CA PRO A 109 5.64 -9.53 -4.27
C PRO A 109 6.64 -10.57 -3.74
N ARG A 110 7.84 -10.63 -4.33
CA ARG A 110 8.95 -11.45 -3.79
C ARG A 110 9.36 -10.99 -2.38
N SER A 111 9.34 -9.68 -2.12
CA SER A 111 9.75 -9.08 -0.84
C SER A 111 8.74 -9.35 0.27
N ASN A 112 7.45 -9.47 -0.07
CA ASN A 112 6.34 -9.54 0.88
C ASN A 112 5.43 -10.72 0.52
N PRO A 113 5.86 -11.97 0.77
CA PRO A 113 5.05 -13.15 0.42
C PRO A 113 3.71 -13.21 1.18
N ASN A 114 3.68 -12.63 2.38
CA ASN A 114 2.51 -12.51 3.25
C ASN A 114 1.77 -11.16 3.08
N GLY A 115 1.95 -10.51 1.93
CA GLY A 115 1.26 -9.28 1.59
C GLY A 115 0.88 -9.23 0.11
N TYR A 116 0.15 -8.19 -0.25
CA TYR A 116 -0.24 -7.90 -1.62
C TYR A 116 0.39 -6.60 -2.09
N GLY A 117 0.96 -6.61 -3.28
CA GLY A 117 1.29 -5.41 -4.02
C GLY A 117 0.07 -4.97 -4.82
N VAL A 118 -0.47 -3.79 -4.55
CA VAL A 118 -1.68 -3.26 -5.19
C VAL A 118 -1.30 -2.10 -6.11
N MET A 119 -1.86 -2.10 -7.33
CA MET A 119 -1.68 -1.03 -8.28
C MET A 119 -2.56 0.16 -7.90
N PRO A 120 -2.00 1.35 -7.66
CA PRO A 120 -2.81 2.51 -7.27
C PRO A 120 -3.79 2.93 -8.36
N HIS A 121 -3.42 2.77 -9.64
CA HIS A 121 -4.29 3.06 -10.80
C HIS A 121 -5.40 2.01 -11.03
N CYS A 122 -5.51 1.00 -10.17
CA CYS A 122 -6.60 0.02 -10.19
C CYS A 122 -7.57 0.18 -9.02
N ILE A 123 -7.42 1.25 -8.22
CA ILE A 123 -8.39 1.68 -7.22
C ILE A 123 -9.50 2.47 -7.94
N ASP A 124 -10.75 2.25 -7.55
CA ASP A 124 -11.87 2.93 -8.20
C ASP A 124 -11.94 4.41 -7.81
N GLU A 125 -12.37 5.24 -8.75
CA GLU A 125 -12.43 6.71 -8.59
C GLU A 125 -13.68 7.20 -7.86
N ASP A 126 -14.71 6.35 -7.71
CA ASP A 126 -15.96 6.66 -7.00
C ASP A 126 -15.86 6.47 -5.48
N GLY A 127 -14.69 6.06 -4.98
CA GLY A 127 -14.39 5.87 -3.56
C GLY A 127 -13.56 7.00 -2.92
N PRO A 128 -12.99 6.74 -1.72
CA PRO A 128 -12.04 7.65 -1.09
C PRO A 128 -10.83 7.91 -1.98
N VAL A 129 -10.26 9.12 -1.90
CA VAL A 129 -9.05 9.49 -2.65
C VAL A 129 -7.84 8.81 -2.03
N LEU A 130 -7.06 8.09 -2.86
CA LEU A 130 -5.76 7.54 -2.48
C LEU A 130 -4.64 8.46 -2.98
N GLU A 131 -3.94 9.10 -2.05
CA GLU A 131 -2.75 9.88 -2.34
C GLU A 131 -1.51 8.98 -2.40
N THR A 132 -0.58 9.27 -3.32
CA THR A 132 0.59 8.42 -3.57
C THR A 132 1.90 9.18 -3.53
N ASN A 133 2.87 8.66 -2.78
CA ASN A 133 4.25 9.12 -2.78
C ASN A 133 5.13 8.12 -3.54
N VAL A 134 5.67 8.51 -4.69
CA VAL A 134 6.48 7.59 -5.51
C VAL A 134 7.89 7.47 -4.95
N LYS A 135 8.28 6.23 -4.59
CA LYS A 135 9.65 5.85 -4.18
C LYS A 135 10.30 5.03 -5.29
N TYR A 136 11.53 5.37 -5.68
CA TYR A 136 12.28 4.59 -6.66
C TYR A 136 13.01 3.44 -5.99
N PHE A 137 12.95 2.25 -6.61
CA PHE A 137 13.62 1.06 -6.11
C PHE A 137 14.53 0.45 -7.18
N ASP A 138 15.78 0.20 -6.81
CA ASP A 138 16.76 -0.44 -7.68
C ASP A 138 16.65 -1.97 -7.64
N GLY A 139 15.63 -2.50 -8.31
CA GLY A 139 15.41 -3.94 -8.42
C GLY A 139 16.42 -4.67 -9.31
N LYS A 140 17.31 -3.99 -10.02
CA LYS A 140 18.45 -4.63 -10.71
C LYS A 140 19.52 -5.08 -9.72
N ASN A 141 19.70 -4.35 -8.61
CA ASN A 141 20.66 -4.65 -7.54
C ASN A 141 19.95 -5.10 -6.26
N TRP A 142 18.98 -6.03 -6.40
CA TRP A 142 18.01 -6.40 -5.37
C TRP A 142 18.62 -6.68 -3.99
N GLU A 143 19.69 -7.48 -3.92
CA GLU A 143 20.31 -7.92 -2.67
C GLU A 143 20.80 -6.74 -1.82
N LYS A 144 21.34 -5.70 -2.46
CA LYS A 144 21.80 -4.48 -1.79
C LYS A 144 20.63 -3.55 -1.47
N SER A 145 19.69 -3.42 -2.40
CA SER A 145 18.63 -2.42 -2.30
C SER A 145 17.56 -2.80 -1.27
N ILE A 146 17.23 -4.09 -1.11
CA ILE A 146 16.18 -4.51 -0.20
C ILE A 146 16.54 -4.25 1.27
N VAL A 147 17.80 -4.45 1.66
CA VAL A 147 18.32 -4.25 3.02
C VAL A 147 18.25 -2.77 3.44
N ASN A 148 18.33 -1.86 2.48
CA ASN A 148 18.30 -0.41 2.70
C ASN A 148 16.91 0.20 2.46
N SER A 149 15.86 -0.62 2.38
CA SER A 149 14.49 -0.18 2.09
C SER A 149 13.53 -0.50 3.24
N ASP A 150 12.40 0.20 3.26
CA ASP A 150 11.29 -0.04 4.18
C ASP A 150 10.27 -1.06 3.67
N ILE A 151 10.51 -1.68 2.50
CA ILE A 151 9.54 -2.52 1.79
C ILE A 151 9.14 -3.76 2.60
N LEU A 152 10.09 -4.40 3.28
CA LEU A 152 9.82 -5.63 4.04
C LEU A 152 8.81 -5.39 5.18
N ALA A 153 8.92 -4.24 5.86
CA ALA A 153 8.05 -3.87 6.96
C ALA A 153 6.60 -3.62 6.52
N LYS A 154 6.34 -3.36 5.23
CA LYS A 154 4.99 -3.02 4.74
C LYS A 154 3.97 -4.18 4.80
N SER A 155 4.43 -5.42 4.98
CA SER A 155 3.54 -6.58 5.17
C SER A 155 3.68 -7.25 6.53
N GLU A 156 4.40 -6.62 7.47
CA GLU A 156 4.43 -7.10 8.84
C GLU A 156 3.06 -6.82 9.48
N LYS A 157 2.52 -7.81 10.22
CA LYS A 157 1.27 -7.62 10.96
C LYS A 157 1.48 -6.52 11.99
N ARG A 158 0.63 -5.51 11.96
CA ARG A 158 0.59 -4.45 12.97
C ARG A 158 -0.22 -4.90 14.18
#